data_AF-A0A6I9YBZ3-F1
#
_entry.id   AF-A0A6I9YBZ3-F1
#
_cell.length_a   1.000
_cell.length_b   1.000
_cell.length_c   1.000
_cell.angle_alpha   90.00
_cell.angle_beta   90.00
_cell.angle_gamma   90.00
#
_symmetry.space_group_name_H-M   'P 1'
#
loop_
_entity.id
_entity.type
_entity.pdbx_description
1 polymer ?
#
loop_
_entity_poly.entity_id
_entity_poly.type
_entity_poly.pdbx_seq_one_letter_code
_entity_poly.pdbx_strand_id
1 'polypeptide(L)'
;MNRLKAPEQQPRALPVSAGLSTAALLSSALLGAASLSPQRDYSFSFWQEIPEVKSRGLLEGLPSQQRHLQEAMFEVITSEASYLRSLRVAVFHFQLSPALRGAVTAAQVQQLFSNLSQVKDTSERFLLQLEDHLDQDVFLPGLGEVVLKNCPAFHRAYVPYVTNQMYQEQLMQRLMKGNSRFLQVLRTLEEQPVCQRQPLKAFLVLPFQRITRLKILLQNILKWAGPDSELAKSVGLAHEAVGEIVSQCNRNVQAMEQKEELVMLEKRMDFSKTKLLSSTYFTCYIIIG
;
A
#
# COMPACT_ATOMS: atom_id res chain seq x y z
N MET A 1 -5.67 66.83 -9.91
CA MET A 1 -5.46 66.06 -8.67
C MET A 1 -6.55 64.99 -8.56
N ASN A 2 -6.11 63.77 -8.25
CA ASN A 2 -6.85 62.60 -7.80
C ASN A 2 -7.73 61.78 -8.77
N ARG A 3 -7.13 60.65 -9.16
CA ARG A 3 -7.71 59.41 -9.71
C ARG A 3 -8.55 58.68 -8.66
N LEU A 4 -9.71 58.13 -9.04
CA LEU A 4 -10.39 57.01 -8.37
C LEU A 4 -11.13 56.21 -9.48
N LYS A 5 -10.50 55.19 -10.10
CA LYS A 5 -10.53 53.74 -9.80
C LYS A 5 -11.93 53.11 -9.77
N ALA A 6 -12.24 52.33 -10.80
CA ALA A 6 -13.16 51.18 -10.78
C ALA A 6 -12.31 49.89 -10.88
N PRO A 7 -12.86 48.67 -10.73
CA PRO A 7 -13.80 48.15 -9.73
C PRO A 7 -13.11 47.10 -8.81
N GLU A 8 -13.63 46.85 -7.61
CA GLU A 8 -13.14 45.77 -6.73
C GLU A 8 -13.57 44.39 -7.27
N GLN A 9 -12.59 43.63 -7.75
CA GLN A 9 -12.71 42.19 -7.99
C GLN A 9 -12.55 41.45 -6.66
N GLN A 10 -13.58 40.69 -6.27
CA GLN A 10 -13.53 39.74 -5.16
C GLN A 10 -12.44 38.66 -5.41
N PRO A 11 -11.70 38.24 -4.37
CA PRO A 11 -10.65 37.25 -4.54
C PRO A 11 -11.24 35.86 -4.83
N ARG A 12 -10.78 35.27 -5.95
CA ARG A 12 -10.96 33.86 -6.31
C ARG A 12 -10.64 32.96 -5.11
N ALA A 13 -11.62 32.18 -4.66
CA ALA A 13 -11.35 31.01 -3.83
C ALA A 13 -10.53 30.00 -4.66
N LEU A 14 -9.34 29.68 -4.18
CA LEU A 14 -8.46 28.64 -4.74
C LEU A 14 -9.12 27.26 -4.57
N PRO A 15 -9.11 26.38 -5.58
CA PRO A 15 -9.57 25.02 -5.42
C PRO A 15 -8.56 24.24 -4.56
N VAL A 16 -9.08 23.58 -3.51
CA VAL A 16 -8.33 22.63 -2.68
C VAL A 16 -8.12 21.37 -3.50
N SER A 17 -7.08 21.37 -4.34
CA SER A 17 -6.56 20.20 -5.03
C SER A 17 -5.24 19.79 -4.37
N ALA A 18 -5.30 18.95 -3.34
CA ALA A 18 -4.13 18.28 -2.78
C ALA A 18 -4.54 16.98 -2.08
N GLY A 19 -4.23 15.86 -2.73
CA GLY A 19 -4.47 14.50 -2.26
C GLY A 19 -5.39 13.77 -3.24
N LEU A 20 -4.94 12.91 -4.14
CA LEU A 20 -3.71 12.14 -4.19
C LEU A 20 -3.09 12.25 -5.60
N SER A 21 -2.13 13.16 -5.78
CA SER A 21 -1.24 13.06 -6.95
C SER A 21 -0.32 11.88 -6.73
N THR A 22 -0.51 10.89 -7.60
CA THR A 22 0.41 9.81 -7.92
C THR A 22 1.84 10.30 -8.07
N ALA A 23 2.79 9.45 -7.68
CA ALA A 23 4.24 9.56 -7.87
C ALA A 23 5.00 10.62 -7.02
N ALA A 24 5.17 10.34 -5.72
CA ALA A 24 6.39 10.74 -5.01
C ALA A 24 6.64 9.84 -3.81
N LEU A 25 7.92 9.51 -3.59
CA LEU A 25 8.50 8.70 -2.52
C LEU A 25 8.53 7.18 -2.74
N LEU A 26 9.30 6.77 -3.76
CA LEU A 26 10.23 5.65 -3.60
C LEU A 26 11.25 6.03 -2.51
N SER A 27 10.91 5.87 -1.24
CA SER A 27 11.93 5.87 -0.18
C SER A 27 12.51 4.47 -0.06
N SER A 28 13.66 4.30 -0.71
CA SER A 28 14.61 3.22 -0.48
C SER A 28 15.28 3.40 0.89
N ALA A 29 14.65 2.88 1.95
CA ALA A 29 15.34 2.54 3.21
C ALA A 29 14.39 1.75 4.12
N LEU A 30 14.39 0.42 4.01
CA LEU A 30 13.87 -0.46 5.05
C LEU A 30 14.98 -1.47 5.35
N LEU A 31 15.86 -1.10 6.28
CA LEU A 31 16.89 -1.98 6.81
C LEU A 31 16.81 -2.01 8.34
N GLY A 32 16.62 -3.24 8.84
CA GLY A 32 17.03 -3.70 10.16
C GLY A 32 16.01 -3.54 11.29
N ALA A 33 15.20 -4.57 11.57
CA ALA A 33 14.62 -4.78 12.91
C ALA A 33 14.80 -6.23 13.39
N ALA A 34 15.00 -6.36 14.69
CA ALA A 34 15.11 -7.61 15.42
C ALA A 34 13.80 -8.44 15.38
N SER A 35 13.97 -9.75 15.51
CA SER A 35 13.00 -10.81 15.25
C SER A 35 12.06 -11.10 16.42
N LEU A 36 10.81 -11.46 16.07
CA LEU A 36 9.84 -12.17 16.91
C LEU A 36 9.27 -13.33 16.08
N SER A 37 10.16 -14.25 15.67
CA SER A 37 9.94 -15.60 15.13
C SER A 37 11.28 -16.14 14.60
N PRO A 38 11.48 -17.48 14.52
CA PRO A 38 12.66 -18.04 13.86
C PRO A 38 12.51 -17.82 12.36
N GLN A 39 12.91 -16.65 11.86
CA GLN A 39 13.08 -16.41 10.44
C GLN A 39 14.55 -16.52 10.08
N ARG A 40 14.82 -16.92 8.83
CA ARG A 40 16.16 -16.91 8.29
C ARG A 40 16.76 -15.51 8.45
N ASP A 41 17.97 -15.45 9.00
CA ASP A 41 18.65 -14.18 9.19
C ASP A 41 19.14 -13.66 7.84
N TYR A 42 18.34 -12.78 7.23
CA TYR A 42 18.74 -12.01 6.04
C TYR A 42 19.72 -10.89 6.41
N SER A 43 20.70 -11.17 7.28
CA SER A 43 21.82 -10.27 7.56
C SER A 43 22.67 -10.02 6.31
N PHE A 44 22.52 -10.86 5.27
CA PHE A 44 23.17 -10.71 3.98
C PHE A 44 22.36 -9.77 3.09
N SER A 45 23.01 -8.70 2.63
CA SER A 45 22.38 -7.72 1.74
C SER A 45 22.47 -8.13 0.28
N PHE A 46 23.39 -9.04 -0.04
CA PHE A 46 23.71 -9.45 -1.41
C PHE A 46 23.72 -10.98 -1.56
N TRP A 47 23.34 -11.46 -2.75
CA TRP A 47 23.33 -12.88 -3.09
C TRP A 47 24.73 -13.49 -2.96
N GLN A 48 25.76 -12.76 -3.40
CA GLN A 48 27.16 -13.17 -3.28
C GLN A 48 27.63 -13.38 -1.83
N GLU A 49 26.90 -12.86 -0.84
CA GLU A 49 27.24 -13.01 0.58
C GLU A 49 26.77 -14.34 1.18
N ILE A 50 25.85 -15.05 0.50
CA ILE A 50 25.29 -16.33 0.96
C ILE A 50 26.44 -17.33 1.21
N PRO A 51 26.49 -17.99 2.39
CA PRO A 51 27.57 -18.92 2.73
C PRO A 51 27.75 -20.05 1.71
N GLU A 52 26.66 -20.59 1.18
CA GLU A 52 26.69 -21.63 0.14
C GLU A 52 27.37 -21.12 -1.14
N VAL A 53 27.04 -19.90 -1.58
CA VAL A 53 27.63 -19.26 -2.77
C VAL A 53 29.14 -19.07 -2.61
N LYS A 54 29.59 -18.61 -1.44
CA LYS A 54 31.01 -18.45 -1.11
C LYS A 54 31.73 -19.80 -1.03
N SER A 55 31.17 -20.76 -0.30
CA SER A 55 31.79 -22.06 -0.06
C SER A 55 31.99 -22.87 -1.34
N ARG A 56 31.09 -22.72 -2.31
CA ARG A 56 31.14 -23.40 -3.61
C ARG A 56 31.92 -22.62 -4.68
N GLY A 57 32.46 -21.44 -4.36
CA GLY A 57 33.22 -20.62 -5.31
C GLY A 57 32.42 -20.18 -6.55
N LEU A 58 31.08 -20.10 -6.44
CA LEU A 58 30.20 -19.89 -7.61
C LEU A 58 30.47 -18.56 -8.33
N LEU A 59 31.04 -17.57 -7.64
CA LEU A 59 31.34 -16.26 -8.22
C LEU A 59 32.41 -16.31 -9.31
N GLU A 60 33.40 -17.21 -9.19
CA GLU A 60 34.60 -17.22 -10.04
C GLU A 60 34.30 -17.58 -11.51
N GLY A 61 33.18 -18.28 -11.77
CA GLY A 61 32.74 -18.68 -13.11
C GLY A 61 31.58 -17.88 -13.71
N LEU A 62 30.97 -16.96 -12.96
CA LEU A 62 29.75 -16.26 -13.40
C LEU A 62 30.06 -14.96 -14.16
N PRO A 63 29.53 -14.79 -15.40
CA PRO A 63 29.56 -13.52 -16.10
C PRO A 63 28.90 -12.40 -15.29
N SER A 64 29.34 -11.16 -15.49
CA SER A 64 28.79 -9.99 -14.77
C SER A 64 27.27 -9.87 -14.91
N GLN A 65 26.72 -10.13 -16.09
CA GLN A 65 25.28 -10.15 -16.33
C GLN A 65 24.54 -11.16 -15.44
N GLN A 66 25.09 -12.38 -15.31
CA GLN A 66 24.50 -13.41 -14.47
C GLN A 66 24.58 -13.03 -12.99
N ARG A 67 25.66 -12.38 -12.54
CA ARG A 67 25.75 -11.85 -11.17
C ARG A 67 24.67 -10.80 -10.90
N HIS A 68 24.46 -9.85 -11.82
CA HIS A 68 23.39 -8.87 -11.69
C HIS A 68 22.00 -9.50 -11.67
N LEU A 69 21.77 -10.55 -12.48
CA LEU A 69 20.53 -11.31 -12.45
C LEU A 69 20.29 -11.97 -11.08
N GLN A 70 21.32 -12.61 -10.51
CA GLN A 70 21.22 -13.25 -9.20
C GLN A 70 20.92 -12.24 -8.08
N GLU A 71 21.61 -11.10 -8.08
CA GLU A 71 21.33 -10.03 -7.12
C GLU A 71 19.91 -9.49 -7.27
N ALA A 72 19.42 -9.30 -8.51
CA ALA A 72 18.05 -8.83 -8.75
C ALA A 72 16.99 -9.83 -8.28
N MET A 73 17.21 -11.14 -8.43
CA MET A 73 16.30 -12.17 -7.92
C MET A 73 16.36 -12.26 -6.40
N PHE A 74 17.55 -12.19 -5.80
CA PHE A 74 17.70 -12.21 -4.35
C PHE A 74 17.11 -10.96 -3.67
N GLU A 75 17.16 -9.79 -4.34
CA GLU A 75 16.50 -8.56 -3.89
C GLU A 75 14.98 -8.76 -3.69
N VAL A 76 14.32 -9.61 -4.48
CA VAL A 76 12.89 -9.93 -4.27
C VAL A 76 12.67 -10.56 -2.90
N ILE A 77 13.52 -11.49 -2.50
CA ILE A 77 13.44 -12.23 -1.24
C ILE A 77 13.77 -11.31 -0.05
N THR A 78 14.93 -10.65 -0.09
CA THR A 78 15.38 -9.79 1.03
C THR A 78 14.44 -8.60 1.25
N SER A 79 13.91 -8.03 0.17
CA SER A 79 12.92 -6.96 0.27
C SER A 79 11.55 -7.45 0.76
N GLU A 80 11.14 -8.69 0.44
CA GLU A 80 9.91 -9.29 0.98
C GLU A 80 10.05 -9.54 2.48
N ALA A 81 11.18 -10.09 2.93
CA ALA A 81 11.46 -10.31 4.35
C ALA A 81 11.44 -9.00 5.15
N SER A 82 12.04 -7.94 4.59
CA SER A 82 12.06 -6.61 5.19
C SER A 82 10.66 -5.99 5.25
N TYR A 83 9.88 -6.14 4.18
CA TYR A 83 8.48 -5.70 4.15
C TYR A 83 7.61 -6.44 5.16
N LEU A 84 7.72 -7.77 5.24
CA LEU A 84 6.95 -8.60 6.17
C LEU A 84 7.26 -8.22 7.63
N ARG A 85 8.53 -7.93 7.94
CA ARG A 85 8.93 -7.43 9.25
C ARG A 85 8.18 -6.16 9.63
N SER A 86 8.13 -5.16 8.75
CA SER A 86 7.37 -3.93 8.98
C SER A 86 5.86 -4.17 9.07
N LEU A 87 5.30 -5.06 8.24
CA LEU A 87 3.89 -5.46 8.35
C LEU A 87 3.57 -6.12 9.69
N ARG A 88 4.47 -6.94 10.22
CA ARG A 88 4.30 -7.57 11.53
C ARG A 88 4.25 -6.53 12.65
N VAL A 89 5.01 -5.44 12.56
CA VAL A 89 4.85 -4.30 13.48
C VAL A 89 3.45 -3.71 13.35
N ALA A 90 2.99 -3.43 12.13
CA ALA A 90 1.64 -2.90 11.89
C ALA A 90 0.53 -3.77 12.52
N VAL A 91 0.66 -5.10 12.40
CA VAL A 91 -0.31 -6.06 12.92
C VAL A 91 -0.15 -6.28 14.43
N PHE A 92 1.01 -6.77 14.88
CA PHE A 92 1.19 -7.21 16.27
C PHE A 92 1.31 -6.04 17.24
N HIS A 93 2.01 -4.96 16.86
CA HIS A 93 2.26 -3.83 17.74
C HIS A 93 1.10 -2.82 17.75
N PHE A 94 0.46 -2.58 16.61
CA PHE A 94 -0.64 -1.61 16.51
C PHE A 94 -2.02 -2.27 16.46
N GLN A 95 -2.32 -3.08 15.44
CA GLN A 95 -3.67 -3.63 15.22
C GLN A 95 -4.16 -4.51 16.39
N LEU A 96 -3.25 -5.27 16.99
CA LEU A 96 -3.54 -6.20 18.09
C LEU A 96 -3.28 -5.60 19.48
N SER A 97 -2.81 -4.35 19.57
CA SER A 97 -2.60 -3.69 20.85
C SER A 97 -3.90 -3.56 21.65
N PRO A 98 -3.98 -4.12 22.87
CA PRO A 98 -5.15 -3.95 23.74
C PRO A 98 -5.41 -2.48 24.08
N ALA A 99 -4.34 -1.69 24.23
CA ALA A 99 -4.46 -0.26 24.53
C ALA A 99 -5.11 0.51 23.38
N LEU A 100 -4.67 0.25 22.14
CA LEU A 100 -5.24 0.90 20.95
C LEU A 100 -6.68 0.46 20.75
N ARG A 101 -6.95 -0.85 20.83
CA ARG A 101 -8.31 -1.41 20.73
C ARG A 101 -9.24 -0.93 21.84
N GLY A 102 -8.72 -0.60 23.02
CA GLY A 102 -9.49 -0.01 24.11
C GLY A 102 -9.76 1.49 23.94
N ALA A 103 -9.08 2.16 22.99
CA ALA A 103 -9.25 3.60 22.73
C ALA A 103 -10.22 3.90 21.57
N VAL A 104 -10.62 2.89 20.79
CA VAL A 104 -11.51 3.01 19.62
C VAL A 104 -12.54 1.88 19.60
N THR A 105 -13.58 2.01 18.78
CA THR A 105 -14.59 0.94 18.64
C THR A 105 -14.08 -0.20 17.76
N ALA A 106 -14.68 -1.39 17.87
CA ALA A 106 -14.36 -2.52 16.99
C ALA A 106 -14.53 -2.18 15.50
N ALA A 107 -15.58 -1.43 15.15
CA ALA A 107 -15.81 -0.96 13.79
C ALA A 107 -14.69 -0.01 13.31
N GLN A 108 -14.20 0.88 14.19
CA GLN A 108 -13.07 1.75 13.88
C GLN A 108 -11.76 0.98 13.70
N VAL A 109 -11.51 -0.07 14.48
CA VAL A 109 -10.36 -0.96 14.26
C VAL A 109 -10.45 -1.65 12.90
N GLN A 110 -11.63 -2.21 12.57
CA GLN A 110 -11.85 -2.84 11.26
C GLN A 110 -11.68 -1.85 10.12
N GLN A 111 -12.18 -0.62 10.24
CA GLN A 111 -12.00 0.39 9.21
C GLN A 111 -10.54 0.88 9.12
N LEU A 112 -9.83 1.04 10.25
CA LEU A 112 -8.46 1.57 10.29
C LEU A 112 -7.44 0.59 9.71
N PHE A 113 -7.61 -0.70 9.99
CA PHE A 113 -6.68 -1.74 9.53
C PHE A 113 -7.21 -2.56 8.35
N SER A 114 -8.47 -2.41 7.97
CA SER A 114 -9.08 -3.17 6.86
C SER A 114 -8.76 -4.68 7.00
N ASN A 115 -8.38 -5.33 5.90
CA ASN A 115 -7.89 -6.70 5.85
C ASN A 115 -6.35 -6.82 5.97
N LEU A 116 -5.67 -5.94 6.72
CA LEU A 116 -4.19 -5.94 6.86
C LEU A 116 -3.62 -7.30 7.27
N SER A 117 -4.29 -8.02 8.17
CA SER A 117 -3.84 -9.35 8.61
C SER A 117 -3.79 -10.33 7.45
N GLN A 118 -4.75 -10.28 6.53
CA GLN A 118 -4.76 -11.10 5.31
C GLN A 118 -3.61 -10.73 4.36
N VAL A 119 -3.27 -9.44 4.27
CA VAL A 119 -2.10 -8.96 3.51
C VAL A 119 -0.81 -9.55 4.10
N LYS A 120 -0.66 -9.48 5.44
CA LYS A 120 0.48 -10.05 6.16
C LYS A 120 0.59 -11.57 5.97
N ASP A 121 -0.50 -12.31 6.09
CA ASP A 121 -0.49 -13.77 5.89
C ASP A 121 -0.24 -14.17 4.43
N THR A 122 -0.58 -13.31 3.48
CA THR A 122 -0.26 -13.53 2.06
C THR A 122 1.22 -13.29 1.79
N SER A 123 1.79 -12.22 2.33
CA SER A 123 3.23 -11.91 2.27
C SER A 123 4.07 -12.99 2.95
N GLU A 124 3.64 -13.47 4.11
CA GLU A 124 4.33 -14.53 4.86
C GLU A 124 4.39 -15.85 4.07
N ARG A 125 3.26 -16.28 3.49
CA ARG A 125 3.23 -17.48 2.63
C ARG A 125 4.08 -17.33 1.38
N PHE A 126 4.09 -16.14 0.78
CA PHE A 126 4.92 -15.87 -0.39
C PHE A 126 6.41 -15.93 -0.04
N LEU A 127 6.83 -15.32 1.07
CA LEU A 127 8.21 -15.38 1.54
C LEU A 127 8.66 -16.82 1.82
N LEU A 128 7.84 -17.62 2.51
CA LEU A 128 8.16 -19.02 2.77
C LEU A 128 8.40 -19.80 1.47
N GLN A 129 7.57 -19.58 0.45
CA GLN A 129 7.77 -20.23 -0.84
C GLN A 129 9.05 -19.77 -1.56
N LEU A 130 9.42 -18.50 -1.42
CA LEU A 130 10.70 -18.01 -1.95
C LEU A 130 11.90 -18.62 -1.21
N GLU A 131 11.81 -18.75 0.12
CA GLU A 131 12.83 -19.38 0.96
C GLU A 131 13.00 -20.87 0.62
N ASP A 132 11.89 -21.59 0.41
CA ASP A 132 11.90 -23.00 -0.01
C ASP A 132 12.60 -23.18 -1.37
N HIS A 133 12.39 -22.27 -2.32
CA HIS A 133 13.07 -22.32 -3.62
C HIS A 133 14.55 -21.95 -3.51
N LEU A 134 14.90 -20.99 -2.64
CA LEU A 134 16.30 -20.63 -2.38
C LEU A 134 17.08 -21.80 -1.78
N ASP A 135 16.46 -22.60 -0.93
CA ASP A 135 17.08 -23.80 -0.34
C ASP A 135 17.26 -24.94 -1.33
N GLN A 136 16.37 -25.04 -2.32
CA GLN A 136 16.48 -26.05 -3.38
C GLN A 136 17.58 -25.69 -4.38
N ASP A 137 17.63 -24.42 -4.80
CA ASP A 137 18.65 -23.91 -5.71
C ASP A 137 18.91 -22.42 -5.46
N VAL A 138 20.16 -22.12 -5.07
CA VAL A 138 20.63 -20.75 -4.85
C VAL A 138 20.50 -19.86 -6.09
N PHE A 139 20.42 -20.43 -7.30
CA PHE A 139 20.24 -19.68 -8.54
C PHE A 139 18.78 -19.28 -8.84
N LEU A 140 17.82 -19.75 -8.04
CA LEU A 140 16.40 -19.38 -8.09
C LEU A 140 15.73 -19.44 -9.48
N PRO A 141 15.92 -20.50 -10.29
CA PRO A 141 15.39 -20.56 -11.65
C PRO A 141 13.85 -20.46 -11.72
N GLY A 142 13.13 -20.87 -10.66
CA GLY A 142 11.67 -20.87 -10.58
C GLY A 142 11.02 -19.60 -10.01
N LEU A 143 11.78 -18.53 -9.75
CA LEU A 143 11.26 -17.32 -9.08
C LEU A 143 10.02 -16.75 -9.78
N GLY A 144 10.04 -16.66 -11.12
CA GLY A 144 8.92 -16.12 -11.90
C GLY A 144 7.62 -16.90 -11.69
N GLU A 145 7.71 -18.24 -11.65
CA GLU A 145 6.58 -19.14 -11.43
C GLU A 145 6.00 -19.00 -10.03
N VAL A 146 6.86 -18.86 -9.02
CA VAL A 146 6.44 -18.61 -7.63
C VAL A 146 5.64 -17.32 -7.53
N VAL A 147 6.14 -16.24 -8.14
CA VAL A 147 5.44 -14.94 -8.14
C VAL A 147 4.11 -15.04 -8.88
N LEU A 148 4.10 -15.65 -10.07
CA LEU A 148 2.90 -15.81 -10.89
C LEU A 148 1.82 -16.61 -10.15
N LYS A 149 2.20 -17.72 -9.51
CA LYS A 149 1.31 -18.56 -8.69
C LYS A 149 0.67 -17.79 -7.54
N ASN A 150 1.35 -16.79 -6.97
CA ASN A 150 0.84 -15.98 -5.88
C ASN A 150 -0.01 -14.78 -6.32
N CYS A 151 0.01 -14.41 -7.61
CA CYS A 151 -0.74 -13.26 -8.11
C CYS A 151 -2.25 -13.29 -7.76
N PRO A 152 -2.97 -14.43 -7.85
CA PRO A 152 -4.37 -14.49 -7.40
C PRO A 152 -4.55 -14.21 -5.90
N ALA A 153 -3.58 -14.60 -5.06
CA ALA A 153 -3.61 -14.29 -3.63
C ALA A 153 -3.28 -12.82 -3.37
N PHE A 154 -2.32 -12.24 -4.09
CA PHE A 154 -2.02 -10.81 -4.04
C PHE A 154 -3.24 -9.99 -4.44
N HIS A 155 -3.92 -10.36 -5.53
CA HIS A 155 -5.15 -9.70 -5.97
C HIS A 155 -6.20 -9.67 -4.85
N ARG A 156 -6.52 -10.85 -4.28
CA ARG A 156 -7.54 -10.99 -3.22
C ARG A 156 -7.21 -10.21 -1.95
N ALA A 157 -5.95 -10.06 -1.58
CA ALA A 157 -5.55 -9.40 -0.35
C ALA A 157 -5.29 -7.89 -0.54
N TYR A 158 -4.54 -7.51 -1.56
CA TYR A 158 -4.05 -6.14 -1.73
C TYR A 158 -5.08 -5.20 -2.35
N VAL A 159 -5.86 -5.66 -3.35
CA VAL A 159 -6.87 -4.81 -4.00
C VAL A 159 -7.88 -4.25 -3.01
N PRO A 160 -8.57 -5.06 -2.17
CA PRO A 160 -9.51 -4.51 -1.19
C PRO A 160 -8.82 -3.65 -0.13
N TYR A 161 -7.60 -4.00 0.30
CA TYR A 161 -6.85 -3.21 1.28
C TYR A 161 -6.58 -1.79 0.75
N VAL A 162 -5.97 -1.71 -0.43
CA VAL A 162 -5.58 -0.44 -1.06
C VAL A 162 -6.79 0.40 -1.43
N THR A 163 -7.88 -0.24 -1.88
CA THR A 163 -9.14 0.46 -2.18
C THR A 163 -9.70 1.17 -0.95
N ASN A 164 -9.52 0.59 0.25
CA ASN A 164 -9.99 1.17 1.51
C ASN A 164 -9.05 2.23 2.12
N GLN A 165 -7.88 2.47 1.51
CA GLN A 165 -6.83 3.29 2.10
C GLN A 165 -7.24 4.75 2.35
N MET A 166 -8.08 5.31 1.47
CA MET A 166 -8.66 6.64 1.69
C MET A 166 -9.48 6.70 2.99
N TYR A 167 -10.32 5.70 3.25
CA TYR A 167 -11.15 5.65 4.47
C TYR A 167 -10.32 5.40 5.74
N GLN A 168 -9.23 4.63 5.62
CA GLN A 168 -8.24 4.44 6.69
C GLN A 168 -7.61 5.79 7.07
N GLU A 169 -7.17 6.57 6.08
CA GLU A 169 -6.55 7.87 6.30
C GLU A 169 -7.52 8.89 6.90
N GLN A 170 -8.74 8.99 6.36
CA GLN A 170 -9.78 9.88 6.90
C GLN A 170 -10.14 9.53 8.36
N LEU A 171 -10.25 8.23 8.69
CA LEU A 171 -10.51 7.80 10.06
C LEU A 171 -9.34 8.15 10.98
N MET A 172 -8.10 7.88 10.55
CA MET A 172 -6.90 8.24 11.30
C MET A 172 -6.90 9.73 11.64
N GLN A 173 -7.12 10.59 10.64
CA GLN A 173 -7.16 12.04 10.85
C GLN A 173 -8.26 12.47 11.83
N ARG A 174 -9.46 11.89 11.74
CA ARG A 174 -10.57 12.17 12.67
C ARG A 174 -10.23 11.73 14.10
N LEU A 175 -9.64 10.55 14.27
CA LEU A 175 -9.26 10.04 15.59
C LEU A 175 -8.13 10.88 16.21
N MET A 176 -7.12 11.28 15.42
CA MET A 176 -6.04 12.14 15.91
C MET A 176 -6.53 13.52 16.36
N LYS A 177 -7.57 14.07 15.73
CA LYS A 177 -8.14 15.39 16.07
C LYS A 177 -9.18 15.32 17.20
N GLY A 178 -10.00 14.27 17.22
CA GLY A 178 -11.21 14.20 18.05
C GLY A 178 -11.15 13.21 19.21
N ASN A 179 -10.12 12.36 19.30
CA ASN A 179 -10.01 11.34 20.35
C ASN A 179 -8.65 11.44 21.06
N SER A 180 -8.63 12.16 22.18
CA SER A 180 -7.42 12.38 22.99
C SER A 180 -6.82 11.07 23.54
N ARG A 181 -7.68 10.12 23.94
CA ARG A 181 -7.23 8.79 24.42
C ARG A 181 -6.50 8.02 23.32
N PHE A 182 -7.06 7.99 22.11
CA PHE A 182 -6.41 7.36 20.95
C PHE A 182 -5.07 8.05 20.64
N LEU A 183 -5.02 9.38 20.63
CA LEU A 183 -3.81 10.13 20.36
C LEU A 183 -2.70 9.82 21.38
N GLN A 184 -3.03 9.75 22.67
CA GLN A 184 -2.07 9.40 23.71
C GLN A 184 -1.51 7.99 23.52
N VAL A 185 -2.40 7.00 23.34
CA VAL A 185 -1.99 5.61 23.12
C VAL A 185 -1.13 5.48 21.85
N LEU A 186 -1.53 6.14 20.76
CA LEU A 186 -0.79 6.13 19.51
C LEU A 186 0.65 6.63 19.70
N ARG A 187 0.84 7.77 20.38
CA ARG A 187 2.18 8.31 20.66
C ARG A 187 3.03 7.33 21.48
N THR A 188 2.46 6.75 22.54
CA THR A 188 3.18 5.76 23.37
C THR A 188 3.61 4.53 22.56
N LEU A 189 2.77 4.09 21.60
CA LEU A 189 3.13 2.99 20.72
C LEU A 189 4.22 3.39 19.71
N GLU A 190 4.13 4.57 19.11
CA GLU A 190 5.10 5.08 18.11
C GLU A 190 6.49 5.36 18.70
N GLU A 191 6.57 5.64 20.01
CA GLU A 191 7.83 5.80 20.75
C GLU A 191 8.59 4.48 20.96
N GLN A 192 7.95 3.33 20.76
CA GLN A 192 8.60 2.04 21.00
C GLN A 192 9.70 1.77 19.96
N PRO A 193 10.85 1.19 20.36
CA PRO A 193 11.97 0.92 19.46
C PRO A 193 11.60 0.07 18.24
N VAL A 194 10.61 -0.81 18.38
CA VAL A 194 10.08 -1.66 17.30
C VAL A 194 9.53 -0.85 16.12
N CYS A 195 9.09 0.39 16.34
CA CYS A 195 8.59 1.29 15.31
C CYS A 195 9.70 2.02 14.56
N GLN A 196 10.93 2.07 15.07
CA GLN A 196 12.07 2.76 14.44
C GLN A 196 11.77 4.21 14.06
N ARG A 197 11.04 4.92 14.92
CA ARG A 197 10.58 6.31 14.68
C ARG A 197 9.64 6.46 13.47
N GLN A 198 9.08 5.37 12.96
CA GLN A 198 8.04 5.41 11.93
C GLN A 198 6.66 5.55 12.60
N PRO A 199 5.82 6.51 12.16
CA PRO A 199 4.45 6.62 12.65
C PRO A 199 3.57 5.52 12.06
N LEU A 200 2.43 5.23 12.70
CA LEU A 200 1.46 4.21 12.23
C LEU A 200 1.03 4.45 10.77
N LYS A 201 0.86 5.71 10.37
CA LYS A 201 0.52 6.08 8.98
C LYS A 201 1.53 5.52 7.97
N ALA A 202 2.83 5.49 8.30
CA ALA A 202 3.87 4.96 7.42
C ALA A 202 3.75 3.45 7.23
N PHE A 203 3.27 2.72 8.25
CA PHE A 203 3.01 1.29 8.14
C PHE A 203 1.76 0.98 7.31
N LEU A 204 0.70 1.80 7.44
CA LEU A 204 -0.56 1.56 6.74
C LEU A 204 -0.46 1.70 5.21
N VAL A 205 0.51 2.45 4.69
CA VAL A 205 0.76 2.62 3.24
C VAL A 205 1.63 1.51 2.63
N LEU A 206 2.27 0.68 3.46
CA LEU A 206 3.21 -0.35 3.00
C LEU A 206 2.61 -1.31 1.96
N PRO A 207 1.35 -1.80 2.06
CA PRO A 207 0.81 -2.71 1.06
C PRO A 207 0.75 -2.14 -0.36
N PHE A 208 0.39 -0.86 -0.52
CA PHE A 208 0.39 -0.19 -1.81
C PHE A 208 1.83 -0.04 -2.36
N GLN A 209 2.76 0.35 -1.49
CA GLN A 209 4.17 0.47 -1.85
C GLN A 209 4.78 -0.88 -2.25
N ARG A 210 4.39 -1.97 -1.59
CA ARG A 210 4.94 -3.28 -1.88
C ARG A 210 4.51 -3.79 -3.25
N ILE A 211 3.22 -3.77 -3.55
CA ILE A 211 2.73 -4.32 -4.81
C ILE A 211 3.25 -3.53 -6.03
N THR A 212 3.44 -2.22 -5.88
CA THR A 212 4.09 -1.38 -6.90
C THR A 212 5.59 -1.66 -7.02
N ARG A 213 6.30 -1.83 -5.89
CA ARG A 213 7.73 -2.17 -5.87
C ARG A 213 8.01 -3.56 -6.47
N LEU A 214 7.15 -4.54 -6.22
CA LEU A 214 7.28 -5.89 -6.78
C LEU A 214 7.31 -5.85 -8.32
N LYS A 215 6.44 -5.03 -8.95
CA LYS A 215 6.48 -4.81 -10.40
C LYS A 215 7.86 -4.31 -10.86
N ILE A 216 8.43 -3.32 -10.17
CA ILE A 216 9.75 -2.74 -10.51
C ILE A 216 10.86 -3.79 -10.36
N LEU A 217 10.79 -4.64 -9.34
CA LEU A 217 11.76 -5.73 -9.12
C LEU A 217 11.72 -6.75 -10.25
N LEU A 218 10.52 -7.17 -10.67
CA LEU A 218 10.34 -8.08 -11.81
C LEU A 218 10.87 -7.47 -13.11
N GLN A 219 10.61 -6.17 -13.32
CA GLN A 219 11.19 -5.46 -14.46
C GLN A 219 12.73 -5.42 -14.40
N ASN A 220 13.32 -5.29 -13.21
CA ASN A 220 14.78 -5.33 -13.05
C ASN A 220 15.35 -6.70 -13.43
N ILE A 221 14.69 -7.79 -13.03
CA ILE A 221 15.09 -9.16 -13.41
C ILE A 221 15.06 -9.34 -14.93
N LEU A 222 14.00 -8.86 -15.60
CA LEU A 222 13.88 -8.94 -17.07
C LEU A 222 14.98 -8.20 -17.82
N LYS A 223 15.61 -7.17 -17.23
CA LYS A 223 16.74 -6.46 -17.86
C LYS A 223 17.99 -7.34 -17.99
N TRP A 224 18.16 -8.30 -17.08
CA TRP A 224 19.35 -9.14 -17.01
C TRP A 224 19.12 -10.56 -17.51
N ALA A 225 17.87 -11.05 -17.46
CA ALA A 225 17.50 -12.37 -17.93
C ALA A 225 17.73 -12.52 -19.45
N GLY A 226 18.14 -13.72 -19.89
CA GLY A 226 18.25 -14.03 -21.30
C GLY A 226 16.86 -13.99 -21.98
N PRO A 227 16.69 -13.32 -23.14
CA PRO A 227 15.37 -13.10 -23.76
C PRO A 227 14.55 -14.38 -23.99
N ASP A 228 15.22 -15.48 -24.32
CA ASP A 228 14.57 -16.77 -24.62
C ASP A 228 14.55 -17.74 -23.43
N SER A 229 14.99 -17.30 -22.24
CA SER A 229 15.02 -18.15 -21.04
C SER A 229 13.62 -18.38 -20.48
N GLU A 230 13.39 -19.56 -19.90
CA GLU A 230 12.15 -19.87 -19.19
C GLU A 230 11.91 -18.94 -17.99
N LEU A 231 12.99 -18.46 -17.35
CA LEU A 231 12.93 -17.43 -16.33
C LEU A 231 12.35 -16.12 -16.90
N ALA A 232 12.84 -15.64 -18.04
CA ALA A 232 12.33 -14.41 -18.64
C ALA A 232 10.84 -14.53 -19.00
N LYS A 233 10.39 -15.67 -19.52
CA LYS A 233 8.98 -15.92 -19.83
C LYS A 233 8.12 -15.89 -18.57
N SER A 234 8.48 -16.66 -17.55
CA SER A 234 7.70 -16.74 -16.30
C SER A 234 7.68 -15.41 -15.53
N VAL A 235 8.81 -14.70 -15.47
CA VAL A 235 8.90 -13.36 -14.87
C VAL A 235 8.11 -12.34 -15.68
N GLY A 236 8.09 -12.44 -17.01
CA GLY A 236 7.29 -11.59 -17.89
C GLY A 236 5.79 -11.70 -17.59
N LEU A 237 5.27 -12.93 -17.52
CA LEU A 237 3.89 -13.20 -17.14
C LEU A 237 3.57 -12.70 -15.72
N ALA A 238 4.48 -12.92 -14.77
CA ALA A 238 4.33 -12.42 -13.40
C ALA A 238 4.30 -10.88 -13.37
N HIS A 239 5.15 -10.21 -14.14
CA HIS A 239 5.21 -8.75 -14.23
C HIS A 239 3.91 -8.18 -14.79
N GLU A 240 3.33 -8.80 -15.81
CA GLU A 240 2.02 -8.41 -16.36
C GLU A 240 0.90 -8.60 -15.33
N ALA A 241 0.84 -9.75 -14.68
CA ALA A 241 -0.18 -10.05 -13.68
C ALA A 241 -0.12 -9.08 -12.47
N VAL A 242 1.08 -8.82 -11.93
CA VAL A 242 1.27 -7.81 -10.89
C VAL A 242 0.93 -6.40 -11.41
N GLY A 243 1.27 -6.11 -12.66
CA GLY A 243 0.92 -4.86 -13.35
C GLY A 243 -0.59 -4.62 -13.40
N GLU A 244 -1.39 -5.66 -13.65
CA GLU A 244 -2.85 -5.54 -13.65
C GLU A 244 -3.41 -5.30 -12.25
N ILE A 245 -2.85 -5.94 -11.21
CA ILE A 245 -3.23 -5.68 -9.81
C ILE A 245 -2.98 -4.21 -9.46
N VAL A 246 -1.80 -3.68 -9.79
CA VAL A 246 -1.47 -2.26 -9.54
C VAL A 246 -2.42 -1.33 -10.29
N SER A 247 -2.70 -1.63 -11.57
CA SER A 247 -3.63 -0.84 -12.38
C SER A 247 -5.04 -0.86 -11.79
N GLN A 248 -5.51 -2.01 -11.32
CA GLN A 248 -6.81 -2.14 -10.69
C GLN A 248 -6.90 -1.36 -9.37
N CYS A 249 -5.86 -1.42 -8.52
CA CYS A 249 -5.78 -0.61 -7.32
C CYS A 249 -5.95 0.88 -7.64
N ASN A 250 -5.23 1.39 -8.64
CA ASN A 250 -5.31 2.80 -9.05
C ASN A 250 -6.71 3.17 -9.56
N ARG A 251 -7.32 2.32 -10.41
CA ARG A 251 -8.69 2.55 -10.91
C ARG A 251 -9.72 2.57 -9.78
N ASN A 252 -9.61 1.66 -8.83
CA ASN A 252 -10.53 1.58 -7.69
C ASN A 252 -10.42 2.80 -6.77
N VAL A 253 -9.19 3.27 -6.49
CA VAL A 253 -8.97 4.48 -5.70
C VAL A 253 -9.61 5.68 -6.39
N GLN A 254 -9.37 5.85 -7.70
CA GLN A 254 -9.97 6.94 -8.48
C GLN A 254 -11.51 6.87 -8.51
N ALA A 255 -12.09 5.69 -8.69
CA ALA A 255 -13.55 5.51 -8.67
C ALA A 255 -14.16 5.80 -7.30
N MET A 256 -13.45 5.48 -6.21
CA MET A 256 -13.88 5.80 -4.85
C MET A 256 -13.84 7.30 -4.57
N GLU A 257 -12.80 8.00 -5.01
CA GLU A 257 -12.72 9.46 -4.90
C GLU A 257 -13.90 10.14 -5.61
N GLN A 258 -14.21 9.73 -6.84
CA GLN A 258 -15.36 10.23 -7.59
C GLN A 258 -16.70 9.95 -6.89
N LYS A 259 -16.86 8.76 -6.30
CA LYS A 259 -18.07 8.40 -5.56
C LYS A 259 -18.25 9.25 -4.30
N GLU A 260 -17.18 9.52 -3.56
CA GLU A 260 -17.22 10.41 -2.39
C GLU A 260 -17.60 11.84 -2.79
N GLU A 261 -17.06 12.36 -3.90
CA GLU A 261 -17.45 13.67 -4.42
C GLU A 261 -18.95 13.74 -4.73
N LEU A 262 -19.51 12.71 -5.37
CA LEU A 262 -20.94 12.62 -5.65
C LEU A 262 -21.79 12.60 -4.37
N VAL A 263 -21.38 11.81 -3.36
CA VAL A 263 -22.08 11.77 -2.06
C VAL A 263 -21.99 13.12 -1.33
N MET A 264 -20.85 13.80 -1.41
CA MET A 264 -20.67 15.12 -0.81
C MET A 264 -21.51 16.18 -1.54
N LEU A 265 -21.66 16.09 -2.85
CA LEU A 265 -22.56 16.94 -3.62
C LEU A 265 -24.02 16.66 -3.26
N GLU A 266 -24.43 15.39 -3.19
CA GLU A 266 -25.79 15.00 -2.77
C GLU A 266 -26.14 15.57 -1.40
N LYS A 267 -25.26 15.45 -0.40
CA LYS A 267 -25.46 16.02 0.95
C LYS A 267 -25.56 17.55 0.95
N ARG A 268 -25.00 18.22 -0.05
CA ARG A 268 -25.09 19.68 -0.23
C ARG A 268 -26.32 20.10 -1.04
N MET A 269 -26.94 19.18 -1.76
CA MET A 269 -28.22 19.39 -2.42
C MET A 269 -29.35 19.20 -1.39
N ASP A 270 -29.65 20.25 -0.63
CA ASP A 270 -30.87 20.31 0.15
C ASP A 270 -32.10 20.19 -0.78
N PHE A 271 -32.82 19.07 -0.69
CA PHE A 271 -34.16 18.89 -1.28
C PHE A 271 -35.23 19.80 -0.64
N SER A 272 -34.83 20.79 0.16
CA SER A 272 -35.68 21.78 0.82
C SER A 272 -36.47 22.67 -0.16
N LYS A 273 -36.16 22.65 -1.47
CA LYS A 273 -36.88 23.43 -2.49
C LYS A 273 -37.87 22.64 -3.36
N THR A 274 -37.90 21.32 -3.30
CA THR A 274 -38.81 20.54 -4.18
C THR A 274 -40.18 20.25 -3.56
N LYS A 275 -40.35 20.44 -2.24
CA LYS A 275 -41.68 20.40 -1.58
C LYS A 275 -42.48 21.71 -1.73
N LEU A 276 -41.85 22.82 -2.12
CA LEU A 276 -42.55 24.11 -2.28
C LEU A 276 -43.19 24.31 -3.66
N LEU A 277 -42.90 23.45 -4.64
CA LEU A 277 -43.56 23.51 -5.94
C LEU A 277 -44.80 22.60 -6.05
N SER A 278 -45.09 21.78 -5.03
CA SER A 278 -46.34 20.99 -5.01
C SER A 278 -47.49 21.70 -4.27
N SER A 279 -47.22 22.75 -3.49
CA SER A 279 -48.26 23.43 -2.70
C SER A 279 -48.79 24.73 -3.32
N THR A 280 -48.13 25.29 -4.33
CA THR A 280 -48.55 26.56 -4.95
C THR A 280 -49.44 26.38 -6.18
N TYR A 281 -49.62 25.16 -6.68
CA TYR A 281 -50.53 24.87 -7.80
C TYR A 281 -51.92 24.41 -7.38
N PHE A 282 -52.19 24.25 -6.08
CA PHE A 282 -53.52 23.82 -5.59
C PHE A 282 -54.44 24.96 -5.15
N THR A 283 -53.96 26.20 -5.07
CA THR A 283 -54.75 27.34 -4.57
C THR A 283 -55.35 28.24 -5.67
N CYS A 284 -55.08 27.98 -6.96
CA CYS A 284 -55.71 28.73 -8.06
C CYS A 284 -57.00 28.09 -8.62
N TYR A 285 -57.45 26.94 -8.10
CA TYR A 285 -58.67 26.26 -8.59
C TYR A 285 -59.94 26.54 -7.75
N ILE A 286 -59.90 27.42 -6.73
CA ILE A 286 -61.04 27.72 -5.85
C ILE A 286 -61.59 29.15 -6.01
N ILE A 287 -61.14 29.94 -6.98
CA ILE A 287 -61.70 31.29 -7.26
C ILE A 287 -62.14 31.41 -8.71
N ILE A 288 -63.02 30.50 -9.16
CA ILE A 288 -64.00 30.73 -10.23
C ILE A 288 -65.27 29.95 -9.84
N GLY A 289 -65.99 30.49 -8.87
CA GLY A 289 -67.31 30.04 -8.41
C GLY A 289 -68.07 31.24 -7.90
#